data_AF-A0A9E7JBN8-F1
#
_entry.id   AF-A0A9E7JBN8-F1
#
_cell.length_a   1.000
_cell.length_b   1.000
_cell.length_c   1.000
_cell.angle_alpha   90.00
_cell.angle_beta   90.00
_cell.angle_gamma   90.00
#
_symmetry.space_group_name_H-M   'P 1'
#
loop_
_entity.id
_entity.type
_entity.pdbx_description
1 polymer ?
#
loop_
_entity_poly.entity_id
_entity_poly.type
_entity_poly.pdbx_seq_one_letter_code
_entity_poly.pdbx_strand_id
1 'polypeptide(L)'
;MKSRRYLPLSGVSIPHVILISSLIFFSVPGSFSSKAITLRSIQIYNTHEFLGPHPTIYFYCKGENKTILPDVKEKHFSYMFYGEESWQPLTELLGKKCKRCGLYEFDTIKSDDVFDEWDLCLDDFINGISIHYKAKEFNATLLCEDCQVATGTPLCSFFTEHNGRIKERASRRDDLEEKIAKER
;
A
#
# COMPACT_ATOMS: atom_id res chain seq x y z
N MET A 1 -73.10 -1.14 -35.40
CA MET A 1 -72.06 -1.72 -34.52
C MET A 1 -70.80 -0.85 -34.61
N LYS A 2 -70.37 -0.24 -33.50
CA LYS A 2 -69.18 0.63 -33.43
C LYS A 2 -67.94 -0.24 -33.21
N SER A 3 -67.05 -0.32 -34.20
CA SER A 3 -65.74 -0.97 -34.08
C SER A 3 -64.75 -0.02 -33.38
N ARG A 4 -64.29 -0.38 -32.18
CA ARG A 4 -63.19 0.30 -31.49
C ARG A 4 -61.89 -0.04 -32.21
N ARG A 5 -61.31 0.95 -32.91
CA ARG A 5 -59.93 0.86 -33.38
C ARG A 5 -59.03 1.37 -32.27
N TYR A 6 -58.16 0.50 -31.76
CA TYR A 6 -57.07 0.87 -30.88
C TYR A 6 -56.08 1.74 -31.66
N LEU A 7 -55.70 2.88 -31.09
CA LEU A 7 -54.59 3.70 -31.58
C LEU A 7 -53.29 2.92 -31.34
N PRO A 8 -52.45 2.70 -32.37
CA PRO A 8 -51.12 2.16 -32.14
C PRO A 8 -50.29 3.22 -31.40
N LEU A 9 -49.78 2.83 -30.24
CA LEU A 9 -48.82 3.61 -29.45
C LEU A 9 -47.62 3.90 -30.36
N SER A 10 -47.46 5.17 -30.73
CA SER A 10 -46.49 5.65 -31.70
C SER A 10 -45.07 5.24 -31.29
N GLY A 11 -44.39 4.58 -32.23
CA GLY A 11 -43.13 3.87 -32.03
C GLY A 11 -42.00 4.74 -31.50
N VAL A 12 -41.45 4.33 -30.36
CA VAL A 12 -40.07 4.64 -30.02
C VAL A 12 -39.20 3.91 -31.03
N SER A 13 -38.48 4.67 -31.86
CA SER A 13 -37.63 4.13 -32.92
C SER A 13 -36.52 3.28 -32.30
N ILE A 14 -36.43 2.00 -32.67
CA ILE A 14 -35.39 1.04 -32.25
C ILE A 14 -33.95 1.64 -32.30
N PRO A 15 -33.55 2.46 -33.30
CA PRO A 15 -32.25 3.14 -33.34
C PRO A 15 -32.04 4.13 -32.19
N HIS A 16 -33.09 4.80 -31.71
CA HIS A 16 -33.00 5.74 -30.58
C HIS A 16 -32.77 5.00 -29.26
N VAL A 17 -33.40 3.83 -29.07
CA VAL A 17 -33.17 2.98 -27.89
C VAL A 17 -31.75 2.43 -27.90
N ILE A 18 -31.25 2.01 -29.08
CA ILE A 18 -29.86 1.55 -29.25
C ILE A 18 -28.88 2.69 -28.99
N LEU A 19 -29.10 3.90 -29.50
CA LEU A 19 -28.23 5.07 -29.26
C LEU A 19 -28.17 5.44 -27.77
N ILE A 20 -29.32 5.50 -27.09
CA ILE A 20 -29.39 5.78 -25.66
C ILE A 20 -28.73 4.68 -24.84
N SER A 21 -28.95 3.41 -25.19
CA SER A 21 -28.27 2.27 -24.57
C SER A 21 -26.75 2.33 -24.78
N SER A 22 -26.29 2.70 -25.97
CA SER A 22 -24.87 2.84 -26.29
C SER A 22 -24.20 3.90 -25.41
N LEU A 23 -24.83 5.07 -25.23
CA LEU A 23 -24.31 6.16 -24.41
C LEU A 23 -24.19 5.78 -22.92
N ILE A 24 -25.04 4.86 -22.43
CA ILE A 24 -24.98 4.34 -21.06
C ILE A 24 -23.85 3.28 -20.91
N PHE A 25 -23.55 2.51 -21.96
CA PHE A 25 -22.47 1.51 -21.94
C PHE A 25 -21.05 2.10 -21.99
N PHE A 26 -20.87 3.34 -22.45
CA PHE A 26 -19.55 4.00 -22.49
C PHE A 26 -19.11 4.62 -21.16
N SER A 27 -20.00 4.72 -20.17
CA SER A 27 -19.66 5.21 -18.84
C SER A 27 -19.31 4.05 -17.90
N VAL A 28 -18.30 3.25 -18.24
CA VAL A 28 -17.70 2.34 -17.25
C VAL A 28 -16.72 3.18 -16.41
N PRO A 29 -17.06 3.55 -15.16
CA PRO A 29 -16.05 4.10 -14.26
C PRO A 29 -14.94 3.05 -14.12
N GLY A 30 -13.69 3.45 -14.36
CA GLY A 30 -12.55 2.54 -14.24
C GLY A 30 -12.57 1.83 -12.89
N SER A 31 -12.51 0.50 -12.90
CA SER A 31 -12.38 -0.28 -11.68
C SER A 31 -10.99 -0.03 -11.09
N PHE A 32 -10.93 0.72 -10.00
CA PHE A 32 -9.70 0.80 -9.21
C PHE A 32 -9.55 -0.53 -8.48
N SER A 33 -8.55 -1.33 -8.86
CA SER A 33 -8.15 -2.49 -8.06
C SER A 33 -7.56 -2.00 -6.75
N SER A 34 -8.14 -2.42 -5.62
CA SER A 34 -7.44 -2.34 -4.34
C SER A 34 -6.39 -3.44 -4.26
N LYS A 35 -5.41 -3.24 -3.38
CA LYS A 35 -4.31 -4.17 -3.10
C LYS A 35 -4.19 -4.29 -1.59
N ALA A 36 -4.37 -5.50 -1.07
CA ALA A 36 -4.27 -5.78 0.35
C ALA A 36 -2.80 -5.77 0.80
N ILE A 37 -2.52 -5.10 1.92
CA ILE A 37 -1.19 -5.05 2.52
C ILE A 37 -1.20 -5.85 3.82
N THR A 38 -0.32 -6.84 3.89
CA THR A 38 -0.15 -7.73 5.03
C THR A 38 1.13 -7.40 5.79
N LEU A 39 1.16 -7.70 7.08
CA LEU A 39 2.39 -7.66 7.88
C LEU A 39 3.09 -9.00 7.71
N ARG A 40 4.37 -8.98 7.32
CA ARG A 40 5.18 -10.19 7.15
C ARG A 40 6.08 -10.45 8.35
N SER A 41 6.71 -9.41 8.86
CA SER A 41 7.53 -9.51 10.07
C SER A 41 7.56 -8.19 10.82
N ILE A 42 7.78 -8.25 12.12
CA ILE A 42 8.04 -7.07 12.93
C ILE A 42 8.98 -7.40 14.08
N GLN A 43 9.86 -6.47 14.38
CA GLN A 43 10.70 -6.49 15.57
C GLN A 43 10.68 -5.11 16.21
N ILE A 44 10.31 -5.07 17.49
CA ILE A 44 10.26 -3.86 18.30
C ILE A 44 11.56 -3.75 19.08
N TYR A 45 12.21 -2.59 19.08
CA TYR A 45 13.48 -2.36 19.77
C TYR A 45 13.32 -1.58 21.07
N ASN A 46 12.30 -0.74 21.15
CA ASN A 46 12.00 0.08 22.31
C ASN A 46 10.50 0.09 22.57
N THR A 47 10.09 0.39 23.79
CA THR A 47 8.69 0.57 24.19
C THR A 47 8.62 1.82 25.04
N HIS A 48 7.54 2.56 24.89
CA HIS A 48 7.29 3.83 25.56
C HIS A 48 6.28 3.68 26.72
N GLU A 49 5.73 2.47 26.91
CA GLU A 49 4.88 2.14 28.06
C GLU A 49 5.58 2.43 29.40
N PHE A 50 4.97 3.34 30.16
CA PHE A 50 5.45 3.71 31.49
C PHE A 50 4.91 2.77 32.59
N LEU A 51 3.72 2.14 32.40
CA LEU A 51 2.95 1.50 33.49
C LEU A 51 2.29 0.13 33.17
N GLY A 52 2.56 -0.47 32.01
CA GLY A 52 2.05 -1.81 31.63
C GLY A 52 3.12 -2.91 31.73
N PRO A 53 2.75 -4.19 31.96
CA PRO A 53 3.70 -5.29 31.89
C PRO A 53 4.11 -5.65 30.45
N HIS A 54 3.27 -5.32 29.46
CA HIS A 54 3.49 -5.64 28.04
C HIS A 54 2.92 -4.55 27.11
N PRO A 55 3.69 -4.12 26.09
CA PRO A 55 3.25 -3.12 25.13
C PRO A 55 2.01 -3.57 24.37
N THR A 56 0.99 -2.73 24.31
CA THR A 56 -0.15 -2.94 23.39
C THR A 56 0.07 -2.18 22.09
N ILE A 57 0.55 -2.88 21.07
CA ILE A 57 0.92 -2.27 19.79
C ILE A 57 -0.24 -2.36 18.80
N TYR A 58 -0.47 -1.28 18.06
CA TYR A 58 -1.44 -1.26 16.98
C TYR A 58 -0.92 -0.55 15.73
N PHE A 59 -1.41 -0.99 14.57
CA PHE A 59 -1.22 -0.34 13.29
C PHE A 59 -2.46 0.48 12.95
N TYR A 60 -2.27 1.64 12.35
CA TYR A 60 -3.38 2.51 11.98
C TYR A 60 -3.06 3.32 10.73
N CYS A 61 -4.02 3.36 9.81
CA CYS A 61 -4.03 4.29 8.69
C CYS A 61 -5.14 5.33 8.87
N LYS A 62 -4.86 6.57 8.47
CA LYS A 62 -5.82 7.68 8.61
C LYS A 62 -7.13 7.36 7.89
N GLY A 63 -8.23 7.39 8.65
CA GLY A 63 -9.59 7.13 8.15
C GLY A 63 -10.01 5.66 8.20
N GLU A 64 -9.21 4.78 8.78
CA GLU A 64 -9.53 3.36 8.97
C GLU A 64 -9.72 3.02 10.46
N ASN A 65 -9.97 1.76 10.76
CA ASN A 65 -9.97 1.26 12.12
C ASN A 65 -8.54 0.96 12.57
N LYS A 66 -8.28 1.03 13.87
CA LYS A 66 -7.01 0.54 14.45
C LYS A 66 -6.98 -0.98 14.37
N THR A 67 -5.84 -1.53 13.96
CA THR A 67 -5.58 -2.97 13.95
C THR A 67 -4.63 -3.29 15.09
N ILE A 68 -5.11 -3.94 16.15
CA ILE A 68 -4.27 -4.37 17.28
C ILE A 68 -3.41 -5.56 16.82
N LEU A 69 -2.15 -5.59 17.23
CA LEU A 69 -1.21 -6.69 16.96
C LEU A 69 -1.08 -7.54 18.24
N PRO A 70 -2.01 -8.47 18.51
CA PRO A 70 -2.08 -9.18 19.80
C PRO A 70 -0.87 -10.06 20.08
N ASP A 71 -0.12 -10.47 19.04
CA ASP A 71 1.00 -11.39 19.15
C ASP A 71 2.33 -10.67 19.45
N VAL A 72 2.42 -9.36 19.23
CA VAL A 72 3.65 -8.57 19.40
C VAL A 72 3.71 -8.06 20.84
N LYS A 73 4.44 -8.75 21.71
CA LYS A 73 4.46 -8.50 23.17
C LYS A 73 5.85 -8.26 23.76
N GLU A 74 6.90 -8.66 23.05
CA GLU A 74 8.27 -8.65 23.55
C GLU A 74 9.18 -7.81 22.66
N LYS A 75 9.99 -6.97 23.28
CA LYS A 75 11.07 -6.26 22.60
C LYS A 75 12.17 -7.23 22.19
N HIS A 76 12.87 -6.88 21.12
CA HIS A 76 13.96 -7.63 20.49
C HIS A 76 13.58 -9.02 19.95
N PHE A 77 12.31 -9.44 20.07
CA PHE A 77 11.81 -10.63 19.42
C PHE A 77 11.38 -10.34 17.97
N SER A 78 11.75 -11.22 17.04
CA SER A 78 11.37 -11.11 15.63
C SER A 78 10.14 -11.96 15.36
N TYR A 79 8.98 -11.32 15.24
CA TYR A 79 7.73 -11.96 14.89
C TYR A 79 7.62 -12.15 13.37
N MET A 80 7.07 -13.28 12.95
CA MET A 80 6.81 -13.60 11.54
C MET A 80 5.35 -14.04 11.38
N PHE A 81 4.71 -13.52 10.33
CA PHE A 81 3.29 -13.74 10.05
C PHE A 81 3.11 -14.24 8.63
N TYR A 82 2.04 -15.00 8.40
CA TYR A 82 1.79 -15.68 7.11
C TYR A 82 0.46 -15.29 6.46
N GLY A 83 -0.26 -14.30 7.01
CA GLY A 83 -1.53 -13.83 6.46
C GLY A 83 -2.75 -14.65 6.94
N GLU A 84 -2.53 -15.60 7.84
CA GLU A 84 -3.58 -16.44 8.44
C GLU A 84 -4.20 -15.78 9.69
N GLU A 85 -3.61 -14.70 10.18
CA GLU A 85 -4.06 -14.03 11.39
C GLU A 85 -5.36 -13.27 11.14
N SER A 86 -6.31 -13.38 12.06
CA SER A 86 -7.67 -12.82 11.91
C SER A 86 -7.74 -11.30 11.81
N TRP A 87 -6.66 -10.61 12.17
CA TRP A 87 -6.51 -9.16 12.11
C TRP A 87 -5.82 -8.68 10.82
N GLN A 88 -5.46 -9.58 9.91
CA GLN A 88 -4.96 -9.24 8.58
C GLN A 88 -6.09 -9.14 7.54
N PRO A 89 -5.94 -8.33 6.47
CA PRO A 89 -4.80 -7.45 6.16
C PRO A 89 -4.74 -6.20 7.06
N LEU A 90 -3.58 -5.55 7.11
CA LEU A 90 -3.41 -4.30 7.86
C LEU A 90 -4.19 -3.13 7.25
N THR A 91 -4.23 -3.06 5.92
CA THR A 91 -4.93 -2.03 5.14
C THR A 91 -5.05 -2.46 3.67
N GLU A 92 -5.78 -1.69 2.87
CA GLU A 92 -5.85 -1.81 1.42
C GLU A 92 -5.40 -0.51 0.73
N LEU A 93 -4.57 -0.57 -0.30
CA LEU A 93 -4.20 0.60 -1.10
C LEU A 93 -4.97 0.64 -2.42
N LEU A 94 -5.38 1.84 -2.86
CA LEU A 94 -6.19 2.07 -4.06
C LEU A 94 -5.38 2.82 -5.13
N GLY A 95 -5.00 2.12 -6.21
CA GLY A 95 -4.22 2.71 -7.30
C GLY A 95 -2.93 3.37 -6.79
N LYS A 96 -2.54 4.51 -7.37
CA LYS A 96 -1.29 5.23 -6.99
C LYS A 96 -1.40 6.09 -5.73
N LYS A 97 -2.44 5.92 -4.91
CA LYS A 97 -2.64 6.76 -3.72
C LYS A 97 -1.92 6.14 -2.53
N CYS A 98 -1.11 6.95 -1.86
CA CYS A 98 -0.52 6.58 -0.58
C CYS A 98 -1.52 6.82 0.57
N LYS A 99 -1.41 6.03 1.63
CA LYS A 99 -2.10 6.27 2.89
C LYS A 99 -1.10 6.67 3.97
N ARG A 100 -1.43 7.70 4.74
CA ARG A 100 -0.67 8.06 5.95
C ARG A 100 -1.01 7.01 7.02
N CYS A 101 -0.02 6.18 7.35
CA CYS A 101 -0.15 5.09 8.32
C CYS A 101 0.93 5.19 9.39
N GLY A 102 0.78 4.45 10.48
CA GLY A 102 1.73 4.45 11.56
C GLY A 102 1.63 3.22 12.43
N LEU A 103 2.66 3.07 13.26
CA LEU A 103 2.72 2.11 14.35
C LEU A 103 2.69 2.89 15.66
N TYR A 104 1.86 2.43 16.59
CA TYR A 104 1.57 3.13 17.83
C TYR A 104 1.59 2.16 19.00
N GLU A 105 1.85 2.71 20.18
CA GLU A 105 1.73 2.02 21.45
C GLU A 105 0.55 2.62 22.22
N PHE A 106 -0.38 1.78 22.65
CA PHE A 106 -1.53 2.24 23.40
C PHE A 106 -1.14 2.60 24.83
N ASP A 107 -1.62 3.75 25.32
CA ASP A 107 -1.44 4.17 26.70
C ASP A 107 -2.78 4.28 27.44
N THR A 108 -2.81 3.82 28.69
CA THR A 108 -4.02 3.90 29.52
C THR A 108 -4.21 5.28 30.16
N ILE A 109 -3.12 6.02 30.39
CA ILE A 109 -3.14 7.26 31.21
C ILE A 109 -2.83 8.51 30.38
N LYS A 110 -1.89 8.42 29.43
CA LYS A 110 -1.50 9.52 28.55
C LYS A 110 -2.00 9.24 27.13
N SER A 111 -1.74 10.16 26.20
CA SER A 111 -1.93 9.89 24.78
C SER A 111 -1.00 8.76 24.33
N ASP A 112 -1.53 7.87 23.49
CA ASP A 112 -0.78 6.82 22.80
C ASP A 112 0.55 7.34 22.23
N ASP A 113 1.63 6.62 22.50
CA ASP A 113 2.94 6.92 21.93
C ASP A 113 2.99 6.52 20.44
N VAL A 114 3.76 7.28 19.67
CA VAL A 114 3.92 7.08 18.22
C VAL A 114 5.32 6.55 17.97
N PHE A 115 5.44 5.32 17.47
CA PHE A 115 6.74 4.79 17.03
C PHE A 115 7.21 5.51 15.76
N ASP A 116 6.35 5.54 14.75
CA ASP A 116 6.56 6.29 13.52
C ASP A 116 5.26 6.42 12.73
N GLU A 117 5.20 7.43 11.88
CA GLU A 117 4.17 7.59 10.86
C GLU A 117 4.81 7.88 9.51
N TRP A 118 4.38 7.16 8.47
CA TRP A 118 4.90 7.28 7.12
C TRP A 118 3.78 7.20 6.09
N ASP A 119 4.10 7.59 4.86
CA ASP A 119 3.21 7.40 3.73
C ASP A 119 3.44 6.01 3.14
N LEU A 120 2.44 5.14 3.24
CA LEU A 120 2.47 3.80 2.69
C LEU A 120 1.93 3.83 1.26
N CYS A 121 2.83 3.65 0.28
CA CYS A 121 2.52 3.69 -1.14
C CYS A 121 2.75 2.33 -1.81
N LEU A 122 1.98 2.00 -2.87
CA LEU A 122 2.23 0.78 -3.66
C LEU A 122 3.58 0.81 -4.38
N ASP A 123 4.06 1.99 -4.76
CA ASP A 123 5.32 2.16 -5.50
C ASP A 123 6.56 1.81 -4.65
N ASP A 124 6.41 1.72 -3.32
CA ASP A 124 7.49 1.34 -2.40
C ASP A 124 7.68 -0.18 -2.30
N PHE A 125 6.76 -0.98 -2.85
CA PHE A 125 6.83 -2.44 -2.83
C PHE A 125 7.66 -2.97 -4.00
N ILE A 126 8.89 -3.38 -3.70
CA ILE A 126 9.79 -4.00 -4.69
C ILE A 126 9.58 -5.51 -4.63
N ASN A 127 9.11 -6.10 -5.74
CA ASN A 127 8.71 -7.51 -5.80
C ASN A 127 7.69 -7.89 -4.71
N GLY A 128 6.76 -6.98 -4.40
CA GLY A 128 5.73 -7.20 -3.39
C GLY A 128 6.22 -7.07 -1.94
N ILE A 129 7.44 -6.60 -1.70
CA ILE A 129 8.01 -6.44 -0.35
C ILE A 129 8.35 -4.97 -0.11
N SER A 130 7.97 -4.45 1.06
CA SER A 130 8.41 -3.13 1.56
C SER A 130 8.94 -3.28 2.98
N ILE A 131 10.14 -2.76 3.23
CA ILE A 131 10.76 -2.76 4.57
C ILE A 131 10.69 -1.34 5.11
N HIS A 132 10.04 -1.18 6.26
CA HIS A 132 10.00 0.08 6.99
C HIS A 132 10.83 -0.03 8.26
N TYR A 133 11.78 0.88 8.41
CA TYR A 133 12.71 0.88 9.53
C TYR A 133 12.71 2.25 10.20
N LYS A 134 12.53 2.24 11.52
CA LYS A 134 12.71 3.41 12.37
C LYS A 134 13.81 3.13 13.38
N ALA A 135 14.87 3.92 13.29
CA ALA A 135 16.07 3.74 14.12
C ALA A 135 15.71 3.68 15.61
N LYS A 136 16.16 2.61 16.28
CA LYS A 136 15.95 2.32 17.71
C LYS A 136 14.49 2.08 18.14
N GLU A 137 13.53 2.15 17.21
CA GLU A 137 12.11 1.95 17.50
C GLU A 137 11.64 0.58 17.02
N PHE A 138 11.69 0.32 15.71
CA PHE A 138 11.27 -0.97 15.14
C PHE A 138 11.81 -1.21 13.72
N ASN A 139 11.65 -2.46 13.28
CA ASN A 139 11.81 -2.89 11.89
C ASN A 139 10.58 -3.73 11.50
N ALA A 140 9.90 -3.37 10.42
CA ALA A 140 8.75 -4.09 9.91
C ALA A 140 8.91 -4.41 8.42
N THR A 141 8.50 -5.61 8.04
CA THR A 141 8.36 -6.00 6.64
C THR A 141 6.88 -6.10 6.31
N LEU A 142 6.44 -5.33 5.32
CA LEU A 142 5.10 -5.36 4.75
C LEU A 142 5.13 -6.12 3.43
N LEU A 143 4.02 -6.76 3.11
CA LEU A 143 3.88 -7.58 1.92
C LEU A 143 2.61 -7.21 1.15
N CYS A 144 2.74 -7.23 -0.17
CA CYS A 144 1.66 -7.09 -1.12
C CYS A 144 1.79 -8.20 -2.17
N GLU A 145 1.00 -9.26 -2.01
CA GLU A 145 1.04 -10.43 -2.91
C GLU A 145 0.73 -10.02 -4.35
N ASP A 146 -0.25 -9.14 -4.50
CA ASP A 146 -0.73 -8.64 -5.77
C ASP A 146 0.14 -7.57 -6.43
N CYS A 147 1.23 -7.15 -5.76
CA CYS A 147 2.20 -6.19 -6.28
C CYS A 147 3.39 -6.87 -6.96
N GLN A 148 3.46 -8.21 -6.91
CA GLN A 148 4.46 -8.96 -7.65
C GLN A 148 4.19 -8.75 -9.14
N VAL A 149 5.12 -8.09 -9.83
CA VAL A 149 5.02 -7.87 -11.27
C VAL A 149 4.91 -9.24 -11.93
N ALA A 150 3.78 -9.52 -12.58
CA ALA A 150 3.69 -10.69 -13.45
C ALA A 150 4.85 -10.63 -14.44
N THR A 151 5.76 -11.60 -14.37
CA THR A 151 6.91 -11.75 -15.26
C THR A 151 6.47 -12.17 -16.68
N GLY A 152 5.50 -11.45 -17.25
CA GLY A 152 4.77 -11.88 -18.44
C GLY A 152 4.17 -10.76 -19.31
N THR A 153 4.58 -9.50 -19.15
CA THR A 153 4.26 -8.48 -20.18
C THR A 153 5.32 -7.38 -20.24
N PRO A 154 6.02 -7.18 -21.36
CA PRO A 154 6.91 -6.05 -21.53
C PRO A 154 6.08 -4.81 -21.84
N LEU A 155 5.75 -4.01 -20.83
CA LEU A 155 5.31 -2.64 -21.10
C LEU A 155 6.54 -1.80 -21.46
N CYS A 156 6.91 -1.85 -22.74
CA CYS A 156 7.82 -0.88 -23.34
C CYS A 156 7.18 0.51 -23.27
N SER A 157 7.52 1.29 -22.24
CA SER A 157 7.68 2.75 -22.31
C SER A 157 7.84 3.29 -20.88
N PHE A 158 9.08 3.52 -20.44
CA PHE A 158 9.51 4.56 -19.45
C PHE A 158 10.96 4.32 -18.95
N PHE A 159 11.91 3.99 -19.83
CA PHE A 159 13.34 3.97 -19.45
C PHE A 159 14.22 4.51 -20.59
N THR A 160 14.19 5.83 -20.78
CA THR A 160 15.26 6.53 -21.53
C THR A 160 15.93 7.64 -20.71
N GLU A 161 15.71 7.72 -19.40
CA GLU A 161 16.33 8.78 -18.56
C GLU A 161 17.20 8.28 -17.39
N HIS A 162 17.12 6.99 -17.01
CA HIS A 162 17.89 6.46 -15.88
C HIS A 162 19.35 6.09 -16.21
N ASN A 163 19.69 5.89 -17.50
CA ASN A 163 21.06 5.53 -17.89
C ASN A 163 22.06 6.70 -17.77
N GLY A 164 21.60 7.96 -17.74
CA GLY A 164 22.48 9.12 -17.54
C GLY A 164 22.93 9.26 -16.08
N ARG A 165 22.01 9.11 -15.13
CA ARG A 165 22.26 9.38 -13.69
C ARG A 165 23.09 8.28 -13.01
N ILE A 166 23.04 7.04 -13.52
CA ILE A 166 23.85 5.92 -12.99
C ILE A 166 25.33 6.07 -13.39
N LYS A 167 25.61 6.53 -14.62
CA LYS A 167 26.99 6.79 -15.07
C LYS A 167 27.69 7.86 -14.22
N GLU A 168 26.98 8.91 -13.82
CA GLU A 168 27.57 10.01 -13.06
C GLU A 168 27.88 9.64 -11.60
N ARG A 169 27.13 8.68 -11.00
CA ARG A 169 27.38 8.18 -9.65
C ARG A 169 28.50 7.14 -9.59
N ALA A 170 28.72 6.38 -10.67
CA ALA A 170 29.85 5.45 -10.77
C ALA A 170 31.18 6.23 -10.90
N SER A 171 31.24 7.20 -11.82
CA SER A 171 32.44 8.04 -12.01
C SER A 171 32.87 8.78 -10.74
N ARG A 172 31.91 9.29 -9.95
CA ARG A 172 32.21 9.97 -8.67
C ARG A 172 32.70 9.03 -7.57
N ARG A 173 32.41 7.73 -7.66
CA ARG A 173 32.85 6.74 -6.68
C ARG A 173 34.30 6.32 -6.96
N ASP A 174 34.65 6.18 -8.23
CA ASP A 174 36.01 5.83 -8.66
C ASP A 174 37.00 6.98 -8.35
N ASP A 175 36.60 8.25 -8.56
CA ASP A 175 37.40 9.42 -8.19
C ASP A 175 37.64 9.55 -6.67
N LEU A 176 36.71 9.05 -5.84
CA LEU A 176 36.83 9.09 -4.38
C LEU A 176 37.77 7.99 -3.88
N GLU A 177 37.69 6.80 -4.44
CA GLU A 177 38.59 5.68 -4.14
C GLU A 177 40.05 6.01 -4.53
N GLU A 178 40.27 6.67 -5.68
CA GLU A 178 41.63 7.09 -6.09
C GLU A 178 42.22 8.15 -5.16
N LYS A 179 41.41 9.09 -4.65
CA LYS A 179 41.87 10.09 -3.67
C LYS A 179 42.24 9.46 -2.33
N ILE A 180 41.45 8.49 -1.85
CA ILE A 180 41.71 7.77 -0.60
C ILE A 180 43.00 6.92 -0.70
N ALA A 181 43.31 6.38 -1.88
CA ALA A 181 44.52 5.58 -2.10
C ALA A 181 45.82 6.40 -2.12
N LYS A 182 45.74 7.71 -2.38
CA LYS A 182 46.92 8.59 -2.51
C LYS A 182 47.32 9.29 -1.19
N GLU A 183 46.48 9.22 -0.17
CA GLU A 183 46.73 9.76 1.18
C GLU A 183 47.20 8.71 2.20
N ARG A 184 47.49 7.48 1.74
CA ARG A 184 48.17 6.41 2.51
C ARG A 184 49.59 6.21 2.00
#